data_AF-A0A972MX32-F1
#
_entry.id   AF-A0A972MX32-F1
#
_cell.length_a   1.000
_cell.length_b   1.000
_cell.length_c   1.000
_cell.angle_alpha   90.00
_cell.angle_beta   90.00
_cell.angle_gamma   90.00
#
_symmetry.space_group_name_H-M   'P 1'
#
loop_
_entity.id
_entity.type
_entity.pdbx_description
1 polymer ?
#
loop_
_entity_poly.entity_id
_entity_poly.type
_entity_poly.pdbx_seq_one_letter_code
_entity_poly.pdbx_strand_id
1 'polypeptide(L)'
;MPKRKSFKAPNTKPIQKDGQVSSFDVISQLSILKDLSSTLGIVIGLAYVAGFLITNIYLNTKYGIYDFSLVKARYIYAGVIFLLLCLMALFDSFVILKKINFEGKKTLQSKLGALLSIGFMYMTVSSISGLAVKGLLVAAEGGRIEAMREFPITFWFWLAIPLVTLHIWYLKRGGPRSIGIPLPFSSSVITSVIVLASLYSVLFYQFLPISLGGGMPSPVKIVVSEDSKNLVQQIVPFEDQNISSIVYLIDQSDRFYFLLVKDSKTNKAHPVEIDKSLVIGIVHPMDTAIPFTIKSNP
;
A
#
# COMPACT_ATOMS: atom_id res chain seq x y z
N MET A 1 -32.38 -23.59 89.68
CA MET A 1 -32.40 -22.60 88.56
C MET A 1 -32.22 -23.36 87.24
N PRO A 2 -33.17 -23.27 86.28
CA PRO A 2 -33.11 -24.05 85.06
C PRO A 2 -32.18 -23.40 84.03
N LYS A 3 -31.36 -24.22 83.35
CA LYS A 3 -30.45 -23.80 82.26
C LYS A 3 -31.27 -23.52 80.99
N ARG A 4 -31.30 -22.26 80.54
CA ARG A 4 -31.81 -21.86 79.22
C ARG A 4 -30.95 -22.49 78.12
N LYS A 5 -31.53 -23.36 77.30
CA LYS A 5 -30.94 -23.84 76.03
C LYS A 5 -30.99 -22.70 75.01
N SER A 6 -29.85 -22.28 74.48
CA SER A 6 -29.80 -21.25 73.45
C SER A 6 -30.28 -21.80 72.11
N PHE A 7 -31.21 -21.08 71.50
CA PHE A 7 -31.82 -21.41 70.22
C PHE A 7 -30.90 -20.88 69.11
N LYS A 8 -30.22 -21.78 68.38
CA LYS A 8 -29.43 -21.42 67.19
C LYS A 8 -30.39 -21.17 66.03
N ALA A 9 -30.40 -19.95 65.50
CA ALA A 9 -31.20 -19.61 64.33
C ALA A 9 -30.76 -20.43 63.10
N PRO A 10 -31.71 -20.90 62.26
CA PRO A 10 -31.39 -21.65 61.06
C PRO A 10 -30.61 -20.78 60.07
N ASN A 11 -29.52 -21.34 59.57
CA ASN A 11 -28.58 -20.69 58.67
C ASN A 11 -29.22 -20.55 57.28
N THR A 12 -29.93 -19.45 57.03
CA THR A 12 -30.50 -19.12 55.72
C THR A 12 -29.36 -18.75 54.78
N LYS A 13 -28.96 -19.69 53.90
CA LYS A 13 -28.08 -19.37 52.77
C LYS A 13 -28.76 -18.28 51.92
N PRO A 14 -28.06 -17.20 51.56
CA PRO A 14 -28.62 -16.18 50.71
C PRO A 14 -29.03 -16.82 49.38
N ILE A 15 -30.29 -16.63 49.01
CA ILE A 15 -30.83 -17.02 47.71
C ILE A 15 -30.06 -16.21 46.67
N GLN A 16 -29.10 -16.84 45.99
CA GLN A 16 -28.45 -16.27 44.82
C GLN A 16 -29.55 -16.03 43.78
N LYS A 17 -29.85 -14.77 43.50
CA LYS A 17 -30.69 -14.36 42.37
C LYS A 17 -29.89 -14.59 41.09
N ASP A 18 -29.83 -15.84 40.66
CA ASP A 18 -29.35 -16.22 39.34
C ASP A 18 -30.33 -15.64 38.31
N GLY A 19 -29.95 -14.56 37.62
CA GLY A 19 -30.75 -14.03 36.51
C GLY A 19 -30.62 -12.54 36.20
N GLN A 20 -30.00 -11.72 37.06
CA GLN A 20 -29.63 -10.36 36.66
C GLN A 20 -28.27 -10.40 35.95
N VAL A 21 -28.30 -10.60 34.63
CA VAL A 21 -27.19 -10.22 33.75
C VAL A 21 -26.83 -8.79 34.14
N SER A 22 -25.63 -8.60 34.67
CA SER A 22 -25.27 -7.33 35.27
C SER A 22 -25.33 -6.26 34.18
N SER A 23 -26.14 -5.23 34.37
CA SER A 23 -26.26 -4.13 33.41
C SER A 23 -24.90 -3.46 33.15
N PHE A 24 -23.94 -3.66 34.06
CA PHE A 24 -22.54 -3.28 33.94
C PHE A 24 -21.81 -4.00 32.81
N ASP A 25 -22.06 -5.29 32.58
CA ASP A 25 -21.39 -6.05 31.52
C ASP A 25 -21.81 -5.53 30.13
N VAL A 26 -23.09 -5.21 29.94
CA VAL A 26 -23.61 -4.69 28.67
C VAL A 26 -23.02 -3.31 28.34
N ILE A 27 -22.90 -2.42 29.33
CA ILE A 27 -22.33 -1.08 29.14
C ILE A 27 -20.83 -1.18 28.76
N SER A 28 -20.10 -2.11 29.38
CA SER A 28 -18.67 -2.31 29.05
C SER A 28 -18.47 -2.78 27.60
N GLN A 29 -19.29 -3.73 27.12
CA GLN A 29 -19.21 -4.22 25.74
C GLN A 29 -19.53 -3.13 24.71
N LEU A 30 -20.52 -2.26 25.00
CA LEU A 30 -20.86 -1.14 24.14
C LEU A 30 -19.72 -0.12 24.01
N SER A 31 -18.97 0.14 25.09
CA SER A 31 -17.81 1.05 25.03
C SER A 31 -16.69 0.51 24.13
N ILE A 32 -16.38 -0.79 24.22
CA ILE A 32 -15.35 -1.44 23.40
C ILE A 32 -15.74 -1.40 21.91
N LEU A 33 -17.01 -1.66 21.59
CA LEU A 33 -17.51 -1.58 20.21
C LEU A 33 -17.40 -0.16 19.63
N LYS A 34 -17.70 0.85 20.45
CA LYS A 34 -17.58 2.26 20.04
C LYS A 34 -16.13 2.61 19.70
N ASP A 35 -15.18 2.27 20.56
CA ASP A 35 -13.76 2.58 20.37
C ASP A 35 -13.18 1.83 19.16
N LEU A 36 -13.60 0.58 18.96
CA LEU A 36 -13.22 -0.22 17.79
C LEU A 36 -13.74 0.40 16.49
N SER A 37 -15.03 0.79 16.45
CA SER A 37 -15.64 1.41 15.26
C SER A 37 -14.96 2.74 14.89
N SER A 38 -14.62 3.55 15.90
CA SER A 38 -13.92 4.82 15.69
C SER A 38 -12.52 4.60 15.14
N THR A 39 -11.78 3.62 15.69
CA THR A 39 -10.43 3.31 15.24
C THR A 39 -10.43 2.74 13.82
N LEU A 40 -11.37 1.85 13.50
CA LEU A 40 -11.54 1.32 12.14
C LEU A 40 -11.88 2.43 11.15
N GLY A 41 -12.76 3.37 11.51
CA GLY A 41 -13.09 4.53 10.67
C GLY A 41 -11.86 5.38 10.35
N ILE A 42 -11.00 5.64 11.35
CA ILE A 42 -9.74 6.39 11.15
C ILE A 42 -8.79 5.62 10.24
N VAL A 43 -8.60 4.32 10.46
CA VAL A 43 -7.70 3.48 9.65
C VAL A 43 -8.18 3.41 8.20
N ILE A 44 -9.48 3.22 7.97
CA ILE A 44 -10.07 3.20 6.62
C ILE A 44 -9.92 4.57 5.95
N GLY A 45 -10.18 5.66 6.67
CA GLY A 45 -10.01 7.02 6.15
C GLY A 45 -8.55 7.30 5.76
N LEU A 46 -7.59 6.93 6.60
CA LEU A 46 -6.16 7.07 6.30
C LEU A 46 -5.73 6.20 5.12
N ALA A 47 -6.21 4.95 5.05
CA ALA A 47 -5.94 4.07 3.91
C ALA A 47 -6.46 4.72 2.62
N TYR A 48 -7.69 5.22 2.65
CA TYR A 48 -8.30 5.87 1.50
C TYR A 48 -7.49 7.06 0.98
N VAL A 49 -7.12 7.98 1.87
CA VAL A 49 -6.33 9.17 1.53
C VAL A 49 -4.95 8.78 0.98
N ALA A 50 -4.27 7.81 1.62
CA ALA A 50 -2.97 7.33 1.16
C ALA A 50 -3.07 6.68 -0.22
N GLY A 51 -4.05 5.81 -0.44
CA GLY A 51 -4.25 5.17 -1.74
C GLY A 51 -4.64 6.14 -2.84
N PHE A 52 -5.50 7.12 -2.55
CA PHE A 52 -5.82 8.21 -3.48
C PHE A 52 -4.55 8.94 -3.94
N LEU A 53 -3.68 9.30 -2.99
CA LEU A 53 -2.41 9.97 -3.27
C LEU A 53 -1.46 9.09 -4.09
N ILE A 54 -1.28 7.84 -3.68
CA ILE A 54 -0.44 6.85 -4.38
C ILE A 54 -0.88 6.70 -5.83
N THR A 55 -2.17 6.48 -6.06
CA THR A 55 -2.68 6.22 -7.40
C THR A 55 -2.60 7.46 -8.29
N ASN A 56 -2.90 8.65 -7.78
CA ASN A 56 -2.79 9.88 -8.56
C ASN A 56 -1.35 10.25 -8.90
N ILE A 57 -0.41 10.10 -7.95
CA ILE A 57 1.02 10.29 -8.24
C ILE A 57 1.47 9.33 -9.34
N TYR A 58 1.00 8.08 -9.31
CA TYR A 58 1.37 7.06 -10.29
C TYR A 58 0.86 7.43 -11.68
N LEU A 59 -0.44 7.71 -11.79
CA LEU A 59 -1.08 8.04 -13.07
C LEU A 59 -0.48 9.29 -13.70
N ASN A 60 -0.22 10.32 -12.88
CA ASN A 60 0.39 11.56 -13.34
C ASN A 60 1.83 11.34 -13.79
N THR A 61 2.66 10.68 -12.97
CA THR A 61 4.10 10.53 -13.26
C THR A 61 4.36 9.61 -14.44
N LYS A 62 3.55 8.55 -14.61
CA LYS A 62 3.77 7.54 -15.66
C LYS A 62 3.03 7.83 -16.96
N TYR A 63 1.84 8.41 -16.88
CA TYR A 63 0.95 8.58 -18.03
C TYR A 63 0.53 10.02 -18.27
N GLY A 64 0.84 10.96 -17.38
CA GLY A 64 0.38 12.35 -17.49
C GLY A 64 -1.14 12.49 -17.34
N ILE A 65 -1.81 11.50 -16.76
CA ILE A 65 -3.27 11.47 -16.56
C ILE A 65 -3.59 11.80 -15.10
N TYR A 66 -4.68 12.54 -14.89
CA TYR A 66 -5.27 12.78 -13.56
C TYR A 66 -6.66 12.15 -13.49
N ASP A 67 -6.98 11.50 -12.38
CA ASP A 67 -8.32 10.97 -12.13
C ASP A 67 -8.85 11.46 -10.77
N PHE A 68 -9.81 12.38 -10.83
CA PHE A 68 -10.43 12.99 -9.66
C PHE A 68 -11.70 12.27 -9.18
N SER A 69 -12.00 11.07 -9.68
CA SER A 69 -13.12 10.29 -9.14
C SER A 69 -12.85 9.99 -7.67
N LEU A 70 -13.74 10.52 -6.81
CA LEU A 70 -13.61 10.52 -5.34
C LEU A 70 -14.08 9.22 -4.70
N VAL A 71 -14.54 8.22 -5.45
CA VAL A 71 -15.02 6.95 -4.91
C VAL A 71 -14.53 5.81 -5.78
N LYS A 72 -13.34 5.29 -5.47
CA LYS A 72 -12.82 4.06 -6.10
C LYS A 72 -12.35 3.06 -5.06
N ALA A 73 -12.82 1.81 -5.19
CA ALA A 73 -12.40 0.71 -4.33
C ALA A 73 -10.88 0.49 -4.33
N ARG A 74 -10.22 0.73 -5.49
CA ARG A 74 -8.76 0.60 -5.63
C ARG A 74 -7.98 1.48 -4.64
N TYR A 75 -8.49 2.65 -4.27
CA TYR A 75 -7.79 3.53 -3.32
C TYR A 75 -7.75 2.91 -1.93
N ILE A 76 -8.80 2.21 -1.51
CA ILE A 76 -8.81 1.47 -0.25
C ILE A 76 -7.75 0.37 -0.30
N TYR A 77 -7.73 -0.46 -1.35
CA TYR A 77 -6.76 -1.55 -1.47
C TYR A 77 -5.31 -1.08 -1.50
N ALA A 78 -4.99 -0.11 -2.35
CA ALA A 78 -3.65 0.49 -2.44
C ALA A 78 -3.20 1.07 -1.09
N GLY A 79 -4.10 1.78 -0.42
CA GLY A 79 -3.88 2.35 0.90
C GLY A 79 -3.65 1.32 2.00
N VAL A 80 -4.46 0.25 2.04
CA VAL A 80 -4.32 -0.82 3.03
C VAL A 80 -2.99 -1.54 2.87
N ILE A 81 -2.58 -1.88 1.63
CA ILE A 81 -1.29 -2.52 1.38
C ILE A 81 -0.14 -1.59 1.82
N PHE A 82 -0.22 -0.30 1.46
CA PHE A 82 0.76 0.68 1.88
C PHE A 82 0.86 0.82 3.41
N LEU A 83 -0.27 0.95 4.11
CA LEU A 83 -0.29 1.04 5.57
C LEU A 83 0.23 -0.23 6.25
N LEU A 84 -0.10 -1.41 5.72
CA LEU A 84 0.42 -2.68 6.22
C LEU A 84 1.95 -2.71 6.13
N LEU A 85 2.52 -2.29 5.00
CA LEU A 85 3.97 -2.22 4.82
C LEU A 85 4.61 -1.18 5.75
N CYS A 86 3.95 -0.05 6.01
CA CYS A 86 4.40 0.94 6.99
C CYS A 86 4.38 0.38 8.42
N LEU A 87 3.33 -0.37 8.79
CA LEU A 87 3.21 -1.03 10.09
C LEU A 87 4.30 -2.08 10.30
N MET A 88 4.61 -2.89 9.28
CA MET A 88 5.71 -3.84 9.33
C MET A 88 7.06 -3.13 9.54
N ALA A 89 7.31 -2.03 8.81
CA ALA A 89 8.54 -1.25 8.99
C ALA A 89 8.64 -0.64 10.40
N LEU A 90 7.53 -0.15 10.97
CA LEU A 90 7.47 0.35 12.34
C LEU A 90 7.75 -0.74 13.37
N PHE A 91 7.21 -1.95 13.16
CA PHE A 91 7.44 -3.09 14.03
C PHE A 91 8.93 -3.49 14.05
N ASP A 92 9.56 -3.58 12.88
CA ASP A 92 10.99 -3.90 12.76
C ASP A 92 11.87 -2.82 13.44
N SER A 93 11.58 -1.54 13.20
CA SER A 93 12.26 -0.43 13.89
C SER A 93 12.11 -0.51 15.42
N PHE A 94 10.93 -0.88 15.92
CA PHE A 94 10.69 -1.01 17.36
C PHE A 94 11.50 -2.15 17.99
N VAL A 95 11.58 -3.31 17.33
CA VAL A 95 12.39 -4.45 17.76
C VAL A 95 13.87 -4.06 17.84
N ILE A 96 14.38 -3.39 16.80
CA ILE A 96 15.77 -2.89 16.76
C ILE A 96 16.04 -1.93 17.92
N LEU A 97 15.13 -0.96 18.15
CA LEU A 97 15.29 0.02 19.23
C LEU A 97 15.23 -0.59 20.63
N LYS A 98 14.36 -1.58 20.85
CA LYS A 98 14.32 -2.32 22.12
C LYS A 98 15.64 -3.04 22.37
N LYS A 99 16.20 -3.69 21.35
CA LYS A 99 17.49 -4.38 21.43
C LYS A 99 18.63 -3.40 21.79
N ILE A 100 18.62 -2.20 21.22
CA ILE A 100 19.61 -1.14 21.51
C ILE A 100 19.49 -0.61 22.96
N ASN A 101 18.28 -0.52 23.51
CA ASN A 101 18.06 0.10 24.82
C ASN A 101 18.33 -0.86 26.00
N PHE A 102 18.35 -2.17 25.75
CA PHE A 102 18.53 -3.18 26.80
C PHE A 102 19.99 -3.37 27.22
N GLU A 103 20.96 -2.91 26.41
CA GLU A 103 22.39 -2.99 26.73
C GLU A 103 22.95 -1.62 27.15
N GLY A 104 22.78 -1.27 28.43
CA GLY A 104 23.12 0.02 29.05
C GLY A 104 24.62 0.41 29.12
N LYS A 105 25.43 0.12 28.11
CA LYS A 105 26.82 0.62 28.01
C LYS A 105 26.93 1.68 26.91
N LYS A 106 27.20 2.93 27.30
CA LYS A 106 27.43 4.08 26.39
C LYS A 106 28.43 3.79 25.25
N THR A 107 29.41 2.91 25.48
CA THR A 107 30.43 2.50 24.49
C THR A 107 29.93 1.44 23.51
N LEU A 108 28.89 0.69 23.88
CA LEU A 108 28.28 -0.31 23.02
C LEU A 108 27.26 0.33 22.07
N GLN A 109 26.57 1.39 22.48
CA GLN A 109 25.65 2.14 21.59
C GLN A 109 26.36 2.75 20.37
N SER A 110 27.59 3.26 20.51
CA SER A 110 28.35 3.78 19.35
C SER A 110 28.83 2.65 18.43
N LYS A 111 29.29 1.53 19.00
CA LYS A 111 29.72 0.35 18.24
C LYS A 111 28.57 -0.36 17.56
N LEU A 112 27.41 -0.49 18.21
CA LEU A 112 26.21 -1.10 17.64
C LEU A 112 25.56 -0.20 16.59
N GLY A 113 25.59 1.12 16.77
CA GLY A 113 25.20 2.07 15.71
C GLY A 113 26.09 1.94 14.47
N ALA A 114 27.41 1.81 14.66
CA ALA A 114 28.34 1.52 13.57
C ALA A 114 28.05 0.15 12.93
N LEU A 115 27.82 -0.90 13.72
CA LEU A 115 27.53 -2.26 13.24
C LEU A 115 26.18 -2.33 12.50
N LEU A 116 25.16 -1.60 12.95
CA LEU A 116 23.89 -1.43 12.25
C LEU A 116 24.08 -0.64 10.96
N SER A 117 24.92 0.40 10.94
CA SER A 117 25.23 1.13 9.70
C SER A 117 26.02 0.27 8.70
N ILE A 118 26.93 -0.59 9.17
CA ILE A 118 27.70 -1.52 8.34
C ILE A 118 26.81 -2.66 7.84
N GLY A 119 25.96 -3.24 8.71
CA GLY A 119 24.99 -4.26 8.33
C GLY A 119 23.97 -3.71 7.34
N PHE A 120 23.53 -2.47 7.54
CA PHE A 120 22.71 -1.73 6.59
C PHE A 120 23.46 -1.59 5.26
N MET A 121 24.67 -1.04 5.26
CA MET A 121 25.48 -0.86 4.05
C MET A 121 25.71 -2.18 3.29
N TYR A 122 26.08 -3.25 4.00
CA TYR A 122 26.30 -4.59 3.42
C TYR A 122 25.02 -5.13 2.78
N MET A 123 23.91 -5.09 3.50
CA MET A 123 22.65 -5.58 2.96
C MET A 123 22.15 -4.65 1.81
N THR A 124 22.52 -3.35 1.79
CA THR A 124 22.14 -2.40 0.72
C THR A 124 22.90 -2.76 -0.55
N VAL A 125 24.21 -2.97 -0.40
CA VAL A 125 25.09 -3.42 -1.48
C VAL A 125 24.62 -4.78 -1.99
N SER A 126 24.27 -5.73 -1.12
CA SER A 126 23.80 -7.06 -1.56
C SER A 126 22.45 -6.98 -2.29
N SER A 127 21.55 -6.10 -1.87
CA SER A 127 20.24 -5.91 -2.52
C SER A 127 20.37 -5.21 -3.87
N ILE A 128 21.20 -4.17 -3.96
CA ILE A 128 21.51 -3.49 -5.23
C ILE A 128 22.24 -4.45 -6.19
N SER A 129 23.18 -5.23 -5.68
CA SER A 129 23.88 -6.25 -6.48
C SER A 129 22.92 -7.33 -6.98
N GLY A 130 22.00 -7.79 -6.13
CA GLY A 130 20.95 -8.73 -6.52
C GLY A 130 20.01 -8.15 -7.57
N LEU A 131 19.65 -6.87 -7.46
CA LEU A 131 18.84 -6.16 -8.45
C LEU A 131 19.58 -6.00 -9.78
N ALA A 132 20.88 -5.67 -9.73
CA ALA A 132 21.73 -5.53 -10.91
C ALA A 132 21.92 -6.87 -11.63
N VAL A 133 22.21 -7.95 -10.90
CA VAL A 133 22.38 -9.30 -11.45
C VAL A 133 21.06 -9.82 -12.04
N LYS A 134 19.93 -9.68 -11.32
CA LYS A 134 18.62 -10.04 -11.85
C LYS A 134 18.24 -9.19 -13.06
N GLY A 135 18.52 -7.89 -13.04
CA GLY A 135 18.31 -7.00 -14.18
C GLY A 135 19.13 -7.42 -15.40
N LEU A 136 20.39 -7.84 -15.20
CA LEU A 136 21.27 -8.32 -16.27
C LEU A 136 20.80 -9.67 -16.83
N LEU A 137 20.33 -10.58 -15.98
CA LEU A 137 19.73 -11.86 -16.37
C LEU A 137 18.43 -11.66 -17.16
N VAL A 138 17.56 -10.74 -16.71
CA VAL A 138 16.33 -10.37 -17.46
C VAL A 138 16.66 -9.78 -18.81
N ALA A 139 17.68 -8.92 -18.88
CA ALA A 139 18.14 -8.35 -20.14
C ALA A 139 18.70 -9.42 -21.08
N ALA A 140 19.40 -10.42 -20.54
CA ALA A 140 19.94 -11.56 -21.30
C ALA A 140 18.84 -12.52 -21.80
N GLU A 141 17.76 -12.71 -21.03
CA GLU A 141 16.63 -13.59 -21.37
C GLU A 141 15.52 -12.90 -22.19
N GLY A 142 15.76 -11.69 -22.70
CA GLY A 142 14.82 -10.99 -23.57
C GLY A 142 13.59 -10.41 -22.85
N GLY A 143 13.68 -10.12 -21.55
CA GLY A 143 12.68 -9.32 -20.84
C GLY A 143 11.49 -10.10 -20.27
N ARG A 144 11.62 -11.40 -19.97
CA ARG A 144 10.56 -12.14 -19.26
C ARG A 144 10.30 -11.52 -17.88
N ILE A 145 9.04 -11.14 -17.66
CA ILE A 145 8.50 -10.36 -16.53
C ILE A 145 8.61 -11.09 -15.17
N GLU A 146 8.98 -12.37 -15.16
CA GLU A 146 9.05 -13.17 -13.93
C GLU A 146 10.07 -12.66 -12.92
N ALA A 147 11.17 -12.01 -13.33
CA ALA A 147 12.14 -11.50 -12.36
C ALA A 147 11.70 -10.20 -11.66
N MET A 148 10.70 -9.47 -12.19
CA MET A 148 10.08 -8.34 -11.48
C MET A 148 9.03 -8.80 -10.46
N ARG A 149 8.55 -10.05 -10.56
CA ARG A 149 7.72 -10.66 -9.51
C ARG A 149 8.48 -10.80 -8.18
N GLU A 150 9.81 -10.78 -8.25
CA GLU A 150 10.71 -10.75 -7.10
C GLU A 150 11.34 -9.37 -6.85
N PHE A 151 10.69 -8.27 -7.28
CA PHE A 151 11.10 -6.94 -6.81
C PHE A 151 10.89 -6.93 -5.30
N PRO A 152 11.96 -7.01 -4.50
CA PRO A 152 11.79 -7.57 -3.19
C PRO A 152 11.15 -6.46 -2.36
N ILE A 153 10.04 -6.78 -1.69
CA ILE A 153 9.45 -5.96 -0.62
C ILE A 153 10.54 -5.48 0.36
N THR A 154 11.68 -6.18 0.43
CA THR A 154 12.90 -5.69 1.09
C THR A 154 13.30 -4.27 0.67
N PHE A 155 13.20 -3.85 -0.61
CA PHE A 155 13.47 -2.46 -1.08
C PHE A 155 12.55 -1.43 -0.47
N TRP A 156 11.35 -1.83 -0.07
CA TRP A 156 10.48 -0.96 0.70
C TRP A 156 11.00 -0.77 2.12
N PHE A 157 11.36 -1.88 2.78
CA PHE A 157 11.96 -1.86 4.11
C PHE A 157 13.29 -1.08 4.15
N TRP A 158 14.06 -1.12 3.06
CA TRP A 158 15.29 -0.34 2.84
C TRP A 158 15.09 1.16 3.01
N LEU A 159 13.96 1.69 2.56
CA LEU A 159 13.65 3.12 2.64
C LEU A 159 12.89 3.46 3.91
N ALA A 160 11.91 2.63 4.29
CA ALA A 160 11.02 2.90 5.41
C ALA A 160 11.74 2.81 6.77
N ILE A 161 12.56 1.77 7.00
CA ILE A 161 13.19 1.55 8.31
C ILE A 161 14.14 2.70 8.69
N PRO A 162 15.05 3.19 7.81
CA PRO A 162 15.92 4.32 8.16
C PRO A 162 15.15 5.62 8.40
N LEU A 163 14.15 5.93 7.57
CA LEU A 163 13.30 7.12 7.73
C LEU A 163 12.60 7.10 9.09
N VAL A 164 11.97 5.98 9.43
CA VAL A 164 11.30 5.77 10.71
C VAL A 164 12.29 5.81 11.87
N THR A 165 13.44 5.15 11.75
CA THR A 165 14.45 5.07 12.82
C THR A 165 15.09 6.44 13.07
N LEU A 166 15.43 7.17 12.01
CA LEU A 166 15.93 8.54 12.09
C LEU A 166 14.90 9.45 12.75
N HIS A 167 13.62 9.29 12.40
CA HIS A 167 12.53 10.03 13.00
C HIS A 167 12.42 9.72 14.51
N ILE A 168 12.38 8.44 14.91
CA ILE A 168 12.30 8.05 16.34
C ILE A 168 13.54 8.55 17.10
N TRP A 169 14.73 8.48 16.50
CA TRP A 169 15.97 9.00 17.08
C TRP A 169 15.89 10.52 17.29
N TYR A 170 15.39 11.26 16.31
CA TYR A 170 15.16 12.70 16.39
C TYR A 170 14.22 13.05 17.57
N LEU A 171 13.15 12.26 17.78
CA LEU A 171 12.24 12.45 18.92
C LEU A 171 12.92 12.20 20.25
N LYS A 172 13.72 11.14 20.38
CA LYS A 172 14.42 10.80 21.61
C LYS A 172 15.45 11.85 22.04
N ARG A 173 16.03 12.61 21.10
CA ARG A 173 17.03 13.66 21.39
C ARG A 173 16.44 15.05 21.68
N GLY A 174 15.17 15.12 22.08
CA GLY A 174 14.52 16.37 22.48
C GLY A 174 14.00 17.22 21.31
N GLY A 175 13.96 16.64 20.10
CA GLY A 175 13.33 17.24 18.94
C GLY A 175 13.92 18.60 18.53
N PRO A 176 13.10 19.55 18.06
CA PRO A 176 13.54 20.81 17.47
C PRO A 176 14.47 21.67 18.34
N ARG A 177 14.36 21.54 19.66
CA ARG A 177 15.12 22.34 20.63
C ARG A 177 16.62 22.04 20.63
N SER A 178 17.05 20.86 20.20
CA SER A 178 18.48 20.49 20.15
C SER A 178 19.17 20.84 18.82
N ILE A 179 18.40 21.08 17.75
CA ILE A 179 18.92 21.35 16.40
C ILE A 179 18.69 22.81 15.97
N GLY A 180 18.01 23.63 16.80
CA GLY A 180 17.81 25.05 16.55
C GLY A 180 16.79 25.38 15.44
N ILE A 181 16.14 24.36 14.86
CA ILE A 181 15.12 24.52 13.81
C ILE A 181 13.77 24.05 14.39
N PRO A 182 12.81 24.96 14.69
CA PRO A 182 11.48 24.63 15.23
C PRO A 182 10.59 23.95 14.18
N LEU A 183 10.81 22.68 13.87
CA LEU A 183 9.89 21.89 13.05
C LEU A 183 8.78 21.28 13.93
N PRO A 184 7.50 21.60 13.73
CA PRO A 184 6.41 21.00 14.49
C PRO A 184 6.37 19.48 14.25
N PHE A 185 6.27 18.69 15.31
CA PHE A 185 6.36 17.22 15.29
C PHE A 185 5.43 16.54 14.26
N SER A 186 4.22 17.06 14.09
CA SER A 186 3.25 16.52 13.11
C SER A 186 3.72 16.67 11.67
N SER A 187 4.50 17.71 11.33
CA SER A 187 4.93 17.94 9.96
C SER A 187 5.94 16.89 9.51
N SER A 188 6.83 16.40 10.38
CA SER A 188 7.84 15.41 9.98
C SER A 188 7.26 14.00 9.79
N VAL A 189 6.22 13.62 10.54
CA VAL A 189 5.49 12.36 10.31
C VAL A 189 4.75 12.44 8.97
N ILE A 190 3.97 13.50 8.75
CA ILE A 190 3.21 13.70 7.51
C ILE A 190 4.15 13.74 6.31
N THR A 191 5.26 14.48 6.37
CA THR A 191 6.26 14.51 5.30
C THR A 191 6.83 13.12 5.03
N SER A 192 7.15 12.33 6.08
CA SER A 192 7.66 10.96 5.90
C SER A 192 6.64 10.06 5.20
N VAL A 193 5.36 10.16 5.60
CA VAL A 193 4.27 9.42 4.96
C VAL A 193 4.10 9.82 3.50
N ILE A 194 4.15 11.12 3.17
CA ILE A 194 4.04 11.60 1.78
C ILE A 194 5.22 11.12 0.94
N VAL A 195 6.45 11.21 1.46
CA VAL A 195 7.66 10.74 0.77
C VAL A 195 7.58 9.23 0.52
N LEU A 196 7.20 8.46 1.53
CA LEU A 196 7.00 7.02 1.39
C LEU A 196 5.90 6.73 0.36
N ALA A 197 4.71 7.34 0.47
CA ALA A 197 3.63 7.14 -0.49
C ALA A 197 4.05 7.48 -1.93
N SER A 198 4.83 8.54 -2.12
CA SER A 198 5.41 8.92 -3.42
C SER A 198 6.37 7.84 -3.96
N LEU A 199 7.28 7.35 -3.11
CA LEU A 199 8.21 6.27 -3.45
C LEU A 199 7.47 4.97 -3.75
N TYR A 200 6.45 4.64 -2.97
CA TYR A 200 5.61 3.47 -3.16
C TYR A 200 4.92 3.50 -4.52
N SER A 201 4.35 4.66 -4.85
CA SER A 201 3.66 4.93 -6.10
C SER A 201 4.57 4.70 -7.32
N VAL A 202 5.79 5.22 -7.29
CA VAL A 202 6.73 5.12 -8.42
C VAL A 202 7.35 3.71 -8.52
N LEU A 203 7.67 3.10 -7.37
CA LEU A 203 8.51 1.90 -7.34
C LEU A 203 7.72 0.60 -7.22
N PHE A 204 6.60 0.58 -6.49
CA PHE A 204 5.91 -0.67 -6.12
C PHE A 204 4.52 -0.78 -6.73
N TYR A 205 3.78 0.33 -6.76
CA TYR A 205 2.38 0.33 -7.18
C TYR A 205 2.18 -0.20 -8.61
N GLN A 206 3.12 0.07 -9.51
CA GLN A 206 3.10 -0.41 -10.90
C GLN A 206 3.16 -1.93 -11.06
N PHE A 207 3.61 -2.65 -10.03
CA PHE A 207 3.75 -4.11 -10.03
C PHE A 207 2.57 -4.82 -9.37
N LEU A 208 1.68 -4.08 -8.71
CA LEU A 208 0.51 -4.66 -8.11
C LEU A 208 -0.57 -4.91 -9.19
N PRO A 209 -1.16 -6.12 -9.24
CA PRO A 209 -2.28 -6.40 -10.11
C PRO A 209 -3.47 -5.47 -9.83
N ILE A 210 -4.22 -5.11 -10.87
CA ILE A 210 -5.45 -4.31 -10.74
C ILE A 210 -6.48 -4.99 -9.82
N SER A 211 -6.52 -6.33 -9.77
CA SER A 211 -7.38 -7.08 -8.84
C SER A 211 -7.07 -6.82 -7.36
N LEU A 212 -5.86 -6.37 -7.05
CA LEU A 212 -5.43 -5.95 -5.71
C LEU A 212 -5.39 -4.41 -5.58
N GLY A 213 -6.04 -3.68 -6.49
CA GLY A 213 -6.04 -2.23 -6.54
C GLY A 213 -4.71 -1.61 -6.95
N GLY A 214 -3.84 -2.36 -7.62
CA GLY A 214 -2.56 -1.89 -8.12
C GLY A 214 -2.63 -1.14 -9.46
N GLY A 215 -1.47 -0.68 -9.93
CA GLY A 215 -1.31 0.10 -11.16
C GLY A 215 -0.89 -0.71 -12.38
N MET A 216 -0.69 -2.03 -12.28
CA MET A 216 -0.20 -2.84 -13.40
C MET A 216 -1.21 -2.84 -14.57
N PRO A 217 -0.85 -2.33 -15.76
CA PRO A 217 -1.78 -2.30 -16.89
C PRO A 217 -2.24 -3.71 -17.29
N SER A 218 -3.54 -3.90 -17.48
CA SER A 218 -4.12 -5.20 -17.86
C SER A 218 -4.32 -5.28 -19.38
N PRO A 219 -3.83 -6.34 -20.05
CA PRO A 219 -4.10 -6.51 -21.48
C PRO A 219 -5.60 -6.77 -21.69
N VAL A 220 -6.20 -6.03 -22.62
CA VAL A 220 -7.61 -6.14 -22.97
C VAL A 220 -7.81 -5.96 -24.48
N LYS A 221 -8.92 -6.51 -25.00
CA LYS A 221 -9.47 -6.11 -26.29
C LYS A 221 -10.75 -5.32 -26.04
N ILE A 222 -10.93 -4.20 -26.73
CA ILE A 222 -12.16 -3.41 -26.67
C ILE A 222 -13.09 -3.85 -27.80
N VAL A 223 -14.38 -3.97 -27.48
CA VAL A 223 -15.46 -4.24 -28.42
C VAL A 223 -16.26 -2.96 -28.58
N VAL A 224 -16.43 -2.51 -29.82
CA VAL A 224 -17.01 -1.20 -30.16
C VAL A 224 -18.21 -1.39 -31.08
N SER A 225 -19.21 -0.51 -31.00
CA SER A 225 -20.35 -0.56 -31.93
C SER A 225 -19.93 -0.15 -33.34
N GLU A 226 -20.64 -0.64 -34.35
CA GLU A 226 -20.36 -0.28 -35.75
C GLU A 226 -20.37 1.25 -35.95
N ASP A 227 -21.31 1.95 -35.30
CA ASP A 227 -21.43 3.41 -35.36
C ASP A 227 -20.23 4.15 -34.77
N SER A 228 -19.64 3.61 -33.69
CA SER A 228 -18.51 4.23 -32.98
C SER A 228 -17.16 3.82 -33.55
N LYS A 229 -17.11 2.77 -34.38
CA LYS A 229 -15.87 2.20 -34.92
C LYS A 229 -15.03 3.23 -35.64
N ASN A 230 -15.63 4.03 -36.51
CA ASN A 230 -14.90 5.02 -37.32
C ASN A 230 -14.20 6.08 -36.47
N LEU A 231 -14.72 6.38 -35.28
CA LEU A 231 -14.12 7.31 -34.34
C LEU A 231 -12.99 6.62 -33.56
N VAL A 232 -13.25 5.43 -33.02
CA VAL A 232 -12.28 4.71 -32.17
C VAL A 232 -11.10 4.17 -32.96
N GLN A 233 -11.31 3.75 -34.22
CA GLN A 233 -10.26 3.21 -35.09
C GLN A 233 -9.15 4.23 -35.43
N GLN A 234 -9.43 5.54 -35.27
CA GLN A 234 -8.41 6.58 -35.46
C GLN A 234 -7.37 6.57 -34.34
N ILE A 235 -7.69 5.98 -33.20
CA ILE A 235 -6.88 6.04 -31.99
C ILE A 235 -6.44 4.65 -31.53
N VAL A 236 -7.26 3.62 -31.77
CA VAL A 236 -6.99 2.23 -31.40
C VAL A 236 -6.95 1.35 -32.66
N PRO A 237 -5.94 0.48 -32.84
CA PRO A 237 -5.92 -0.45 -33.96
C PRO A 237 -6.99 -1.54 -33.81
N PHE A 238 -7.57 -1.99 -34.93
CA PHE A 238 -8.56 -3.08 -34.98
C PHE A 238 -8.01 -4.30 -35.73
N GLU A 239 -8.28 -5.49 -35.20
CA GLU A 239 -7.94 -6.78 -35.80
C GLU A 239 -9.12 -7.35 -36.60
N ASP A 240 -10.33 -7.18 -36.10
CA ASP A 240 -11.58 -7.66 -36.70
C ASP A 240 -12.59 -6.50 -36.82
N GLN A 241 -13.75 -6.73 -37.43
CA GLN A 241 -14.75 -5.72 -37.72
C GLN A 241 -15.08 -4.84 -36.51
N ASN A 242 -15.28 -5.42 -35.32
CA ASN A 242 -15.70 -4.67 -34.13
C ASN A 242 -14.80 -4.90 -32.90
N ILE A 243 -13.62 -5.52 -33.09
CA ILE A 243 -12.71 -5.91 -32.01
C ILE A 243 -11.33 -5.30 -32.23
N SER A 244 -10.83 -4.59 -31.21
CA SER A 244 -9.48 -4.01 -31.26
C SER A 244 -8.38 -5.06 -31.23
N SER A 245 -7.17 -4.66 -31.64
CA SER A 245 -5.96 -5.34 -31.20
C SER A 245 -5.80 -5.28 -29.68
N ILE A 246 -4.90 -6.08 -29.12
CA ILE A 246 -4.58 -6.01 -27.68
C ILE A 246 -4.08 -4.60 -27.34
N VAL A 247 -4.77 -3.95 -26.40
CA VAL A 247 -4.38 -2.69 -25.75
C VAL A 247 -4.24 -2.94 -24.25
N TYR A 248 -3.68 -2.00 -23.49
CA TYR A 248 -3.52 -2.18 -22.05
C TYR A 248 -4.40 -1.20 -21.29
N LEU A 249 -5.35 -1.72 -20.51
CA LEU A 249 -6.16 -0.93 -19.60
C LEU A 249 -5.29 -0.45 -18.43
N ILE A 250 -5.10 0.88 -18.34
CA ILE A 250 -4.39 1.55 -17.26
C ILE A 250 -5.35 1.79 -16.10
N ASP A 251 -6.50 2.39 -16.40
CA ASP A 251 -7.49 2.80 -15.41
C ASP A 251 -8.89 2.94 -16.04
N GLN A 252 -9.90 3.01 -15.19
CA GLN A 252 -11.29 3.24 -15.52
C GLN A 252 -11.88 4.27 -14.56
N SER A 253 -12.36 5.40 -15.08
CA SER A 253 -13.18 6.37 -14.33
C SER A 253 -14.66 6.03 -14.49
N ASP A 254 -15.58 6.89 -14.06
CA ASP A 254 -17.01 6.67 -14.30
C ASP A 254 -17.37 6.77 -15.78
N ARG A 255 -16.71 7.69 -16.50
CA ARG A 255 -17.01 8.03 -17.90
C ARG A 255 -15.99 7.53 -18.92
N PHE A 256 -14.76 7.27 -18.51
CA PHE A 256 -13.67 6.99 -19.44
C PHE A 256 -12.93 5.70 -19.12
N TYR A 257 -12.43 5.07 -20.18
CA TYR A 257 -11.35 4.09 -20.13
C TYR A 257 -10.05 4.77 -20.49
N PHE A 258 -9.03 4.59 -19.64
CA PHE A 258 -7.67 5.02 -19.91
C PHE A 258 -6.88 3.82 -20.42
N LEU A 259 -6.51 3.86 -21.69
CA LEU A 259 -5.84 2.78 -22.40
C LEU A 259 -4.43 3.20 -22.78
N LEU A 260 -3.49 2.26 -22.75
CA LEU A 260 -2.17 2.41 -23.33
C LEU A 260 -2.19 1.73 -24.70
N VAL A 261 -2.08 2.53 -25.76
CA VAL A 261 -2.10 2.07 -27.14
C VAL A 261 -0.69 2.11 -27.71
N LYS A 262 -0.31 1.04 -28.40
CA LYS A 262 0.99 0.94 -29.05
C LYS A 262 0.87 1.34 -30.51
N ASP A 263 1.59 2.39 -30.90
CA ASP A 263 1.65 2.84 -32.29
C ASP A 263 2.40 1.81 -33.14
N SER A 264 1.77 1.36 -34.24
CA SER A 264 2.33 0.36 -35.16
C SER A 264 3.57 0.87 -35.90
N LYS A 265 3.69 2.18 -36.13
CA LYS A 265 4.82 2.79 -36.85
C LYS A 265 6.02 3.01 -35.93
N THR A 266 5.79 3.61 -34.77
CA THR A 266 6.86 4.02 -33.86
C THR A 266 7.19 2.97 -32.79
N ASN A 267 6.33 1.96 -32.62
CA ASN A 267 6.40 0.97 -31.54
C ASN A 267 6.34 1.60 -30.14
N LYS A 268 6.01 2.89 -30.03
CA LYS A 268 5.87 3.63 -28.77
C LYS A 268 4.46 3.50 -28.24
N ALA A 269 4.36 3.36 -26.93
CA ALA A 269 3.09 3.30 -26.22
C ALA A 269 2.67 4.73 -25.82
N HIS A 270 1.42 5.10 -26.07
CA HIS A 270 0.86 6.39 -25.67
C HIS A 270 -0.47 6.20 -24.94
N PRO A 271 -0.75 7.01 -23.91
CA PRO A 271 -2.03 6.97 -23.20
C PRO A 271 -3.14 7.57 -24.07
N VAL A 272 -4.30 6.95 -24.03
CA VAL A 272 -5.52 7.33 -24.76
C VAL A 272 -6.69 7.27 -23.80
N GLU A 273 -7.55 8.28 -23.87
CA GLU A 273 -8.80 8.33 -23.13
C GLU A 273 -9.97 8.03 -24.09
N ILE A 274 -10.81 7.07 -23.74
CA ILE A 274 -11.99 6.68 -24.54
C ILE A 274 -13.25 6.76 -23.69
N ASP A 275 -14.27 7.46 -24.17
CA ASP A 275 -15.57 7.52 -23.51
C ASP A 275 -16.21 6.12 -23.49
N LYS A 276 -16.68 5.68 -22.32
CA LYS A 276 -17.29 4.36 -22.14
C LYS A 276 -18.50 4.13 -23.03
N SER A 277 -19.21 5.18 -23.41
CA SER A 277 -20.37 5.10 -24.31
C SER A 277 -20.01 4.57 -25.71
N LEU A 278 -18.74 4.68 -26.12
CA LEU A 278 -18.23 4.16 -27.39
C LEU A 278 -17.82 2.68 -27.30
N VAL A 279 -17.76 2.09 -26.10
CA VAL A 279 -17.26 0.73 -25.87
C VAL A 279 -18.41 -0.15 -25.40
N ILE A 280 -18.78 -1.13 -26.21
CA ILE A 280 -19.80 -2.13 -25.87
C ILE A 280 -19.29 -3.05 -24.76
N GLY A 281 -18.03 -3.46 -24.84
CA GLY A 281 -17.46 -4.42 -23.89
C GLY A 281 -15.94 -4.47 -23.88
N ILE A 282 -15.40 -5.06 -22.82
CA ILE A 282 -13.98 -5.30 -22.64
C ILE A 282 -13.77 -6.81 -22.49
N VAL A 283 -12.94 -7.39 -23.35
CA VAL A 283 -12.59 -8.81 -23.32
C VAL A 283 -11.18 -8.94 -22.73
N HIS A 284 -11.08 -9.65 -21.62
CA HIS A 284 -9.80 -10.06 -21.04
C HIS A 284 -9.35 -11.36 -21.71
N PRO A 285 -8.26 -11.37 -22.48
CA PRO A 285 -7.77 -12.59 -23.12
C PRO A 285 -7.33 -13.59 -22.05
N MET A 286 -7.92 -14.79 -22.03
CA MET A 286 -7.68 -15.78 -20.97
C MET A 286 -6.30 -16.45 -21.02
N ASP A 287 -5.61 -16.44 -22.17
CA ASP A 287 -4.48 -17.36 -22.41
C ASP A 287 -3.17 -16.71 -22.83
N THR A 288 -3.07 -15.40 -22.71
CA THR A 288 -1.83 -14.72 -23.10
C THR A 288 -1.02 -14.36 -21.87
N ALA A 289 -0.17 -15.30 -21.44
CA ALA A 289 1.08 -14.96 -20.77
C ALA A 289 1.96 -14.16 -21.76
N ILE A 290 1.54 -12.95 -22.14
CA ILE A 290 2.25 -12.11 -23.12
C ILE A 290 3.21 -11.14 -22.40
N PRO A 291 4.47 -11.05 -22.85
CA PRO A 291 5.48 -10.16 -22.29
C PRO A 291 5.23 -8.72 -22.72
N PHE A 292 4.64 -7.91 -21.84
CA PHE A 292 4.64 -6.46 -22.01
C PHE A 292 5.86 -5.84 -21.32
N THR A 293 6.98 -5.75 -22.04
CA THR A 293 8.14 -4.97 -21.59
C THR A 293 7.97 -3.53 -22.08
N ILE A 294 7.50 -2.63 -21.21
CA ILE A 294 7.59 -1.18 -21.48
C ILE A 294 9.07 -0.84 -21.45
N LYS A 295 9.68 -0.56 -22.61
CA LYS A 295 10.98 0.12 -22.64
C LYS A 295 10.73 1.54 -22.13
N SER A 296 10.90 1.77 -20.84
CA SER A 296 10.99 3.12 -20.28
C SER A 296 12.24 3.77 -20.86
N ASN A 297 12.08 4.87 -21.61
CA ASN A 297 13.22 5.73 -21.89
C ASN A 297 13.67 6.35 -20.56
N PRO A 298 14.97 6.34 -20.23
CA PRO A 298 15.50 7.08 -19.09
C PRO A 298 15.31 8.60 -19.27
#